data_AF-A0A959Z4L4-F1
#
_entry.id   AF-A0A959Z4L4-F1
#
_cell.length_a   1.000
_cell.length_b   1.000
_cell.length_c   1.000
_cell.angle_alpha   90.00
_cell.angle_beta   90.00
_cell.angle_gamma   90.00
#
_symmetry.space_group_name_H-M   'P 1'
#
loop_
_entity.id
_entity.type
_entity.pdbx_description
1 polymer ?
#
loop_
_entity_poly.entity_id
_entity_poly.type
_entity_poly.pdbx_seq_one_letter_code
_entity_poly.pdbx_strand_id
1 'polypeptide(L)'
;MKKTLTANISGTVFHVEEDAYEALQRYLAALRAQFSGSEGCDEIMADIEARVAELLQERLDGRQVVTTAEVDHVIGVLGKPEDISEEAGAFVDEEPSPASGSAPRGSKRLFRDPDDRW
;
A
#
# COMPACT_ATOMS: atom_id res chain seq x y z
N MET A 1 -0.89 -14.90 -24.57
CA MET A 1 0.45 -14.95 -23.92
C MET A 1 0.63 -13.63 -23.21
N LYS A 2 0.97 -13.62 -21.91
CA LYS A 2 1.24 -12.38 -21.18
C LYS A 2 2.68 -11.94 -21.42
N LYS A 3 2.88 -10.63 -21.59
CA LYS A 3 4.21 -10.03 -21.73
C LYS A 3 4.82 -9.79 -20.35
N THR A 4 6.11 -10.07 -20.22
CA THR A 4 6.90 -9.80 -19.03
C THR A 4 8.04 -8.85 -19.38
N LEU A 5 8.26 -7.84 -18.55
CA LEU A 5 9.37 -6.90 -18.60
C LEU A 5 10.40 -7.26 -17.53
N THR A 6 11.67 -6.96 -17.80
CA THR A 6 12.72 -7.07 -16.80
C THR A 6 12.91 -5.70 -16.15
N ALA A 7 12.73 -5.61 -14.84
CA ALA A 7 12.89 -4.38 -14.08
C ALA A 7 13.99 -4.56 -13.01
N ASN A 8 14.74 -3.49 -12.76
CA ASN A 8 15.66 -3.42 -11.62
C ASN A 8 15.00 -2.60 -10.51
N ILE A 9 14.88 -3.18 -9.32
CA ILE A 9 14.32 -2.52 -8.14
C ILE A 9 15.34 -2.68 -7.02
N SER A 10 15.89 -1.55 -6.55
CA SER A 10 16.93 -1.51 -5.52
C SER A 10 18.11 -2.46 -5.79
N GLY A 11 18.60 -2.50 -7.03
CA GLY A 11 19.72 -3.35 -7.44
C GLY A 11 19.35 -4.83 -7.69
N THR A 12 18.12 -5.26 -7.41
CA THR A 12 17.65 -6.62 -7.70
C THR A 12 16.88 -6.68 -9.02
N VAL A 13 17.10 -7.73 -9.81
CA VAL A 13 16.43 -7.94 -11.10
C VAL A 13 15.19 -8.81 -10.91
N PHE A 14 14.04 -8.31 -11.37
CA PHE A 14 12.76 -9.03 -11.38
C PHE A 14 12.19 -9.13 -12.79
N HIS A 15 11.47 -10.22 -13.10
CA HIS A 15 10.59 -10.26 -14.26
C HIS A 15 9.18 -9.90 -13.81
N VAL A 16 8.57 -8.91 -14.43
CA VAL A 16 7.29 -8.33 -14.01
C VAL A 16 6.32 -8.39 -15.17
N GLU A 17 5.08 -8.83 -14.94
CA GLU A 17 4.05 -8.76 -15.97
C GLU A 17 3.75 -7.30 -16.36
N GLU A 18 3.38 -7.04 -17.63
CA GLU A 18 3.11 -5.68 -18.14
C GLU A 18 2.09 -4.92 -17.26
N ASP A 19 0.98 -5.57 -16.89
CA ASP A 19 -0.05 -4.98 -16.03
C ASP A 19 0.47 -4.68 -14.61
N ALA A 20 1.33 -5.54 -14.07
CA ALA A 20 1.91 -5.40 -12.74
C ALA A 20 2.95 -4.26 -12.71
N TYR A 21 3.74 -4.14 -13.79
CA TYR A 21 4.72 -3.09 -13.96
C TYR A 21 4.05 -1.72 -14.02
N GLU A 22 2.96 -1.58 -14.79
CA GLU A 22 2.21 -0.32 -14.86
C GLU A 22 1.63 0.08 -13.50
N ALA A 23 1.05 -0.89 -12.77
CA ALA A 23 0.53 -0.66 -11.43
C ALA A 23 1.62 -0.20 -10.44
N LEU A 24 2.76 -0.89 -10.42
CA LEU A 24 3.89 -0.55 -9.56
C LEU A 24 4.48 0.83 -9.90
N GLN A 25 4.65 1.12 -11.20
CA GLN A 25 5.15 2.40 -11.66
C GLN A 25 4.21 3.55 -11.26
N ARG A 26 2.90 3.35 -11.41
CA ARG A 26 1.89 4.35 -10.99
C ARG A 26 1.96 4.61 -9.48
N TYR A 27 2.12 3.55 -8.69
CA TYR A 27 2.26 3.65 -7.24
C TYR A 27 3.52 4.43 -6.83
N LEU A 28 4.69 4.07 -7.35
CA LEU A 28 5.95 4.77 -7.06
C LEU A 28 5.91 6.24 -7.54
N ALA A 29 5.29 6.52 -8.69
CA ALA A 29 5.14 7.89 -9.18
C ALA A 29 4.24 8.74 -8.26
N ALA A 30 3.16 8.15 -7.74
CA ALA A 30 2.28 8.84 -6.78
C ALA A 30 3.02 9.16 -5.48
N LEU A 31 3.78 8.21 -4.93
CA LEU A 31 4.64 8.45 -3.76
C LEU A 31 5.64 9.57 -4.02
N ARG A 32 6.36 9.52 -5.14
CA ARG A 32 7.32 10.57 -5.51
C ARG A 32 6.66 11.94 -5.60
N ALA A 33 5.44 12.01 -6.13
CA ALA A 33 4.69 13.28 -6.21
C ALA A 33 4.39 13.86 -4.83
N GLN A 34 4.11 13.02 -3.82
CA GLN A 34 3.86 13.47 -2.45
C GLN A 34 5.13 13.98 -1.77
N PHE A 35 6.25 13.29 -1.96
CA PHE A 35 7.53 13.70 -1.37
C PHE A 35 8.26 14.77 -2.20
N SER A 36 7.74 15.18 -3.36
CA SER A 36 8.40 16.09 -4.30
C SER A 36 8.79 17.47 -3.72
N GLY A 37 8.18 17.88 -2.60
CA GLY A 37 8.51 19.11 -1.89
C GLY A 37 9.48 18.95 -0.71
N SER A 38 9.91 17.73 -0.39
CA SER A 38 10.77 17.44 0.78
C SER A 38 12.24 17.28 0.38
N GLU A 39 13.14 17.94 1.11
CA GLU A 39 14.57 17.63 1.06
C GLU A 39 14.76 16.19 1.55
N GLY A 40 15.34 15.31 0.72
CA GLY A 40 15.45 13.87 1.01
C GLY A 40 14.43 12.97 0.30
N CYS A 41 13.63 13.51 -0.65
CA CYS A 41 12.70 12.69 -1.45
C CYS A 41 13.37 11.48 -2.10
N ASP A 42 14.57 11.63 -2.68
CA ASP A 42 15.26 10.52 -3.33
C ASP A 42 15.74 9.45 -2.32
N GLU A 43 16.09 9.84 -1.09
CA GLU A 43 16.47 8.90 -0.02
C GLU A 43 15.24 8.12 0.48
N ILE A 44 14.13 8.82 0.72
CA ILE A 44 12.85 8.20 1.11
C ILE A 44 12.40 7.21 0.03
N MET A 45 12.46 7.60 -1.25
CA MET A 45 12.10 6.71 -2.35
C MET A 45 13.05 5.52 -2.45
N ALA A 46 14.36 5.70 -2.21
CA ALA A 46 15.33 4.59 -2.22
C ALA A 46 15.06 3.58 -1.10
N ASP A 47 14.71 4.03 0.11
CA ASP A 47 14.31 3.17 1.22
C ASP A 47 13.01 2.40 0.91
N ILE A 48 12.02 3.09 0.32
CA ILE A 48 10.77 2.44 -0.11
C ILE A 48 11.04 1.41 -1.20
N GLU A 49 11.87 1.72 -2.20
CA GLU A 49 12.24 0.77 -3.26
C GLU A 49 13.00 -0.44 -2.71
N ALA A 50 13.88 -0.26 -1.72
CA ALA A 50 14.53 -1.36 -1.02
C ALA A 50 13.50 -2.25 -0.33
N ARG A 51 12.53 -1.66 0.37
CA ARG A 51 11.46 -2.41 1.05
C ARG A 51 10.54 -3.15 0.08
N VAL A 52 10.20 -2.54 -1.06
CA VAL A 52 9.46 -3.18 -2.16
C VAL A 52 10.23 -4.41 -2.66
N ALA A 53 11.54 -4.28 -2.88
CA ALA A 53 12.36 -5.40 -3.34
C ALA A 53 12.39 -6.56 -2.32
N GLU A 54 12.51 -6.27 -1.03
CA GLU A 54 12.43 -7.28 0.04
C GLU A 54 11.10 -8.03 0.01
N LEU A 55 9.98 -7.29 0.03
CA LEU A 55 8.64 -7.88 0.06
C LEU A 55 8.35 -8.74 -1.18
N LEU A 56 8.82 -8.30 -2.36
CA LEU A 56 8.70 -9.09 -3.58
C LEU A 56 9.54 -10.37 -3.50
N GLN A 57 10.77 -10.32 -2.98
CA GLN A 57 11.60 -11.51 -2.81
C GLN A 57 10.96 -12.53 -1.83
N GLU A 58 10.46 -12.07 -0.70
CA GLU A 58 9.79 -12.91 0.31
C GLU A 58 8.54 -13.59 -0.28
N ARG A 59 7.79 -12.88 -1.11
CA ARG A 59 6.56 -13.39 -1.70
C ARG A 59 6.77 -14.34 -2.86
N LEU A 60 7.84 -14.13 -3.63
CA LEU A 60 8.10 -14.92 -4.81
C LEU A 60 8.56 -16.36 -4.49
N ASP A 61 9.16 -16.62 -3.32
CA ASP A 61 9.56 -17.97 -2.84
C ASP A 61 10.21 -18.85 -3.93
N GLY A 62 11.13 -18.27 -4.71
CA GLY A 62 11.84 -18.94 -5.82
C GLY A 62 11.18 -18.83 -7.20
N ARG A 63 9.98 -18.23 -7.31
CA ARG A 63 9.41 -17.75 -8.58
C ARG A 63 10.18 -16.52 -9.05
N GLN A 64 10.25 -16.32 -10.36
CA GLN A 64 10.95 -15.15 -10.92
C GLN A 64 10.00 -14.11 -11.53
N VAL A 65 8.68 -14.35 -11.49
CA VAL A 65 7.67 -13.52 -12.15
C VAL A 65 6.75 -12.84 -11.14
N VAL A 66 6.83 -11.52 -11.09
CA VAL A 66 5.95 -10.62 -10.34
C VAL A 66 4.66 -10.43 -11.11
N THR A 67 3.55 -10.73 -10.45
CA THR A 67 2.19 -10.55 -10.99
C THR A 67 1.49 -9.40 -10.28
N THR A 68 0.34 -8.97 -10.79
CA THR A 68 -0.44 -7.89 -10.18
C THR A 68 -0.81 -8.19 -8.72
N ALA A 69 -1.02 -9.47 -8.36
CA ALA A 69 -1.33 -9.86 -6.98
C ALA A 69 -0.17 -9.59 -6.01
N GLU A 70 1.07 -9.78 -6.45
CA GLU A 70 2.26 -9.50 -5.62
C GLU A 70 2.43 -8.00 -5.43
N VAL A 71 2.18 -7.21 -6.49
CA VAL A 71 2.22 -5.75 -6.40
C VAL A 71 1.13 -5.21 -5.48
N ASP A 72 -0.10 -5.72 -5.60
CA ASP A 72 -1.21 -5.33 -4.73
C ASP A 72 -0.91 -5.66 -3.25
N HIS A 73 -0.31 -6.82 -2.99
CA HIS A 73 0.15 -7.18 -1.66
C HIS A 73 1.21 -6.19 -1.13
N VAL A 74 2.21 -5.84 -1.94
CA VAL A 74 3.25 -4.87 -1.56
C VAL A 74 2.62 -3.51 -1.21
N ILE A 75 1.69 -3.02 -2.04
CA ILE A 75 0.95 -1.78 -1.78
C ILE A 75 0.12 -1.90 -0.49
N GLY A 76 -0.51 -3.05 -0.24
CA GLY A 76 -1.27 -3.29 0.98
C GLY A 76 -0.41 -3.28 2.26
N VAL A 77 0.85 -3.69 2.18
CA VAL A 77 1.79 -3.68 3.32
C VAL A 77 2.42 -2.30 3.53
N LEU A 78 2.76 -1.60 2.46
CA LEU A 78 3.39 -0.28 2.54
C LEU A 78 2.40 0.86 2.78
N GLY A 79 1.12 0.62 2.51
CA GLY A 79 0.07 1.65 2.55
C GLY A 79 -0.10 2.31 1.19
N LYS A 80 -1.28 2.91 0.95
CA LYS A 80 -1.50 3.69 -0.26
C LYS A 80 -0.75 5.02 -0.14
N PRO A 81 -0.31 5.61 -1.25
CA PRO A 81 0.27 6.94 -1.23
C PRO A 81 -0.66 7.91 -0.48
N GLU A 82 -1.97 7.88 -0.74
CA GLU A 82 -2.95 8.77 -0.09
C GLU A 82 -2.92 8.67 1.45
N ASP A 83 -2.80 7.46 2.01
CA ASP A 83 -2.72 7.21 3.46
C ASP A 83 -1.41 7.72 4.08
N ILE A 84 -0.30 7.69 3.35
CA ILE A 84 1.04 8.09 3.84
C ILE A 84 1.14 9.62 4.02
N SER A 85 0.41 10.40 3.23
CA SER A 85 0.36 11.87 3.39
C SER A 85 -0.53 12.33 4.54
N GLU A 86 -1.52 11.53 4.96
CA GLU A 86 -2.40 11.86 6.09
C GLU A 86 -1.69 11.69 7.43
N GLU A 87 -0.72 10.77 7.54
CA GLU A 87 0.05 10.58 8.78
C GLU A 87 0.98 11.76 9.12
N ALA A 88 1.45 12.52 8.12
CA ALA A 88 2.23 13.74 8.34
C ALA A 88 1.36 14.96 8.75
N GLY A 89 0.02 14.84 8.73
CA GLY A 89 -0.90 15.96 8.92
C GLY A 89 -2.09 15.74 9.87
N ALA A 90 -2.37 14.52 10.31
CA ALA A 90 -3.59 14.26 11.08
C ALA A 90 -3.40 13.17 12.16
N PHE A 91 -3.26 13.61 13.41
CA PHE A 91 -3.82 12.87 14.54
C PHE A 91 -5.35 12.88 14.42
N VAL A 92 -5.94 12.09 13.51
CA VAL A 92 -7.39 11.90 13.50
C VAL A 92 -7.75 10.46 13.06
N ASP A 93 -8.05 9.64 14.08
CA ASP A 93 -9.07 8.57 14.09
C ASP A 93 -8.88 7.29 13.23
N GLU A 94 -8.22 6.30 13.86
CA GLU A 94 -8.64 4.89 13.99
C GLU A 94 -9.85 4.36 13.17
N GLU A 95 -9.61 3.46 12.18
CA GLU A 95 -9.89 1.99 12.25
C GLU A 95 -9.66 1.28 10.87
N PRO A 96 -9.43 -0.05 10.84
CA PRO A 96 -8.92 -0.80 9.70
C PRO A 96 -9.99 -1.33 8.73
N SER A 97 -9.56 -1.67 7.51
CA SER A 97 -10.37 -2.38 6.49
C SER A 97 -10.76 -3.79 6.98
N PRO A 98 -11.88 -4.39 6.49
CA PRO A 98 -11.75 -5.27 5.33
C PRO A 98 -12.98 -5.37 4.39
N ALA A 99 -12.79 -6.16 3.34
CA ALA A 99 -13.60 -6.36 2.15
C ALA A 99 -15.08 -6.81 2.30
N SER A 100 -15.81 -6.59 1.21
CA SER A 100 -16.90 -7.44 0.66
C SER A 100 -18.22 -7.58 1.43
N GLY A 101 -19.31 -7.15 0.77
CA GLY A 101 -20.56 -7.91 0.72
C GLY A 101 -21.62 -7.67 1.79
N SER A 102 -22.78 -7.22 1.31
CA SER A 102 -24.13 -7.32 1.92
C SER A 102 -24.51 -6.33 3.04
N ALA A 103 -25.47 -5.46 2.70
CA ALA A 103 -26.40 -4.85 3.65
C ALA A 103 -27.32 -5.94 4.31
N PRO A 104 -28.19 -5.65 5.30
CA PRO A 104 -28.56 -4.36 5.89
C PRO A 104 -28.76 -4.36 7.45
N ARG A 105 -29.19 -3.20 7.97
CA ARG A 105 -30.05 -2.98 9.18
C ARG A 105 -29.37 -2.58 10.49
N GLY A 106 -29.78 -1.40 10.97
CA GLY A 106 -30.18 -1.24 12.37
C GLY A 106 -29.43 -0.16 13.12
N SER A 107 -29.86 1.10 12.98
CA SER A 107 -29.50 2.19 13.88
C SER A 107 -29.98 1.89 15.31
N LYS A 108 -29.11 1.30 16.14
CA LYS A 108 -29.33 1.17 17.58
C LYS A 108 -28.77 2.40 18.26
N ARG A 109 -29.67 3.33 18.55
CA ARG A 109 -29.42 4.54 19.35
C ARG A 109 -28.93 4.12 20.73
N LEU A 110 -27.76 4.60 21.13
CA LEU A 110 -27.24 4.46 22.48
C LEU A 110 -28.08 5.39 23.39
N PHE A 111 -28.92 4.82 24.25
CA PHE A 111 -29.52 5.58 25.35
C PHE A 111 -28.56 5.50 26.54
N ARG A 112 -28.06 6.65 26.99
CA ARG A 112 -27.41 6.75 28.30
C ARG A 112 -28.48 6.65 29.37
N ASP A 113 -28.30 5.72 30.30
CA ASP A 113 -29.11 5.59 31.51
C ASP A 113 -28.75 6.72 32.48
N PRO A 114 -29.71 7.52 32.98
CA PRO A 114 -29.45 8.64 33.87
C PRO A 114 -29.66 8.31 35.37
N ASP A 115 -29.67 7.04 35.77
CA ASP A 115 -29.82 6.66 37.18
C ASP A 115 -28.64 5.78 37.64
N ASP A 116 -27.47 6.41 37.79
CA ASP A 116 -26.44 5.92 38.71
C ASP A 116 -26.54 6.78 39.98
N ARG A 117 -27.51 6.41 40.81
CA ARG A 117 -27.64 6.84 42.21
C ARG A 117 -27.15 5.69 43.07
N TRP A 118 -25.99 5.82 43.70
CA TRP A 118 -25.75 5.42 45.10
C TRP A 118 -24.43 5.99 45.63
#